data_AF-A0AA44TDN6-F1
#
_entry.id   AF-A0AA44TDN6-F1
#
_cell.length_a   1.000
_cell.length_b   1.000
_cell.length_c   1.000
_cell.angle_alpha   90.00
_cell.angle_beta   90.00
_cell.angle_gamma   90.00
#
_symmetry.space_group_name_H-M   'P 1'
#
loop_
_entity.id
_entity.type
_entity.pdbx_description
1 polymer ?
#
loop_
_entity_poly.entity_id
_entity_poly.type
_entity_poly.pdbx_seq_one_letter_code
_entity_poly.pdbx_strand_id
1 'polypeptide(L)'
;MKKVLLLSIILLITFLSSCIVQLNTASYTIVKPYKLSEKETTLLQLLPLQQEHVSFYEVTIPHKQAEIFTTIEYYQNGEKIKDIAKLSSSDFKDKKIKLAVGQQIFQHTNNETWQWFIGIDGSSMTTSEDGLPNINSSAFEKISNPQNIKYNKKIVLAAWIKTNKNHISALSIEDEESRQRLLRENEHVYLVSIEIKRGDASQ
;
A
#
# COMPACT_ATOMS: atom_id res chain seq x y z
N MET A 1 -5.67 -66.05 -20.14
CA MET A 1 -6.74 -65.14 -19.65
C MET A 1 -6.42 -64.46 -18.31
N LYS A 2 -5.90 -65.16 -17.28
CA LYS A 2 -5.57 -64.55 -15.96
C LYS A 2 -4.55 -63.39 -16.01
N LYS A 3 -3.55 -63.43 -16.91
CA LYS A 3 -2.53 -62.36 -17.04
C LYS A 3 -3.06 -61.08 -17.71
N VAL A 4 -4.04 -61.20 -18.61
CA VAL A 4 -4.68 -60.06 -19.29
C VAL A 4 -5.66 -59.36 -18.34
N LEU A 5 -6.35 -60.12 -17.49
CA LEU A 5 -7.22 -59.57 -16.44
C LEU A 5 -6.41 -58.79 -15.39
N LEU A 6 -5.23 -59.29 -14.99
CA LEU A 6 -4.36 -58.61 -14.04
C LEU A 6 -3.80 -57.29 -14.60
N LEU A 7 -3.41 -57.26 -15.88
CA LEU A 7 -2.95 -56.04 -16.54
C LEU A 7 -4.05 -54.98 -16.62
N SER A 8 -5.29 -55.41 -16.88
CA SER A 8 -6.45 -54.51 -16.94
C SER A 8 -6.79 -53.90 -15.58
N ILE A 9 -6.55 -54.62 -14.48
CA ILE A 9 -6.78 -54.11 -13.11
C ILE A 9 -5.68 -53.11 -12.71
N ILE A 10 -4.42 -53.38 -13.06
CA ILE A 10 -3.29 -52.47 -12.76
C ILE A 10 -3.43 -51.16 -13.55
N LEU A 11 -3.89 -51.22 -14.81
CA LEU A 11 -4.11 -50.04 -15.63
C LEU A 11 -5.28 -49.17 -15.15
N LEU A 12 -6.28 -49.76 -14.47
CA LEU A 12 -7.42 -49.01 -13.93
C LEU A 12 -7.07 -48.23 -12.64
N ILE A 13 -6.10 -48.73 -11.86
CA ILE A 13 -5.67 -48.10 -10.59
C ILE A 13 -4.82 -46.84 -10.86
N THR A 14 -4.12 -46.75 -12.00
CA THR A 14 -3.32 -45.58 -12.37
C THR A 14 -4.12 -44.37 -12.86
N PHE A 15 -5.44 -44.50 -13.08
CA PHE A 15 -6.29 -43.37 -13.48
C PHE A 15 -7.00 -42.66 -12.32
N LEU A 16 -6.85 -43.13 -11.07
CA LEU A 16 -7.53 -42.54 -9.90
C LEU A 16 -6.69 -41.52 -9.11
N SER A 17 -5.46 -41.23 -9.52
CA SER A 17 -4.54 -40.33 -8.79
C SER A 17 -4.50 -38.89 -9.31
N SER A 18 -5.34 -38.46 -10.25
CA SER A 18 -5.44 -37.05 -10.65
C SER A 18 -6.79 -36.42 -10.34
N CYS A 19 -7.32 -36.65 -9.14
CA CYS A 19 -8.05 -35.58 -8.47
C CYS A 19 -7.00 -34.69 -7.78
N ILE A 20 -6.28 -33.89 -8.57
CA ILE A 20 -5.65 -32.70 -8.03
C ILE A 20 -6.85 -31.85 -7.61
N VAL A 21 -7.22 -31.93 -6.34
CA VAL A 21 -8.06 -30.93 -5.70
C VAL A 21 -7.26 -29.65 -5.86
N GLN A 22 -7.62 -28.88 -6.87
CA GLN A 22 -7.13 -27.56 -7.12
C GLN A 22 -7.70 -26.73 -5.97
N LEU A 23 -7.01 -26.78 -4.82
CA LEU A 23 -7.24 -25.84 -3.75
C LEU A 23 -7.00 -24.48 -4.39
N ASN A 24 -8.09 -23.76 -4.65
CA ASN A 24 -8.09 -22.33 -4.88
C ASN A 24 -7.65 -21.64 -3.57
N THR A 25 -6.41 -21.88 -3.15
CA THR A 25 -5.72 -21.03 -2.18
C THR A 25 -5.05 -19.92 -2.98
N ALA A 26 -5.86 -19.08 -3.61
CA ALA A 26 -5.39 -17.76 -3.95
C ALA A 26 -5.18 -17.04 -2.62
N SER A 27 -4.00 -17.23 -2.02
CA SER A 27 -3.62 -16.55 -0.79
C SER A 27 -3.31 -15.11 -1.18
N TYR A 28 -4.34 -14.28 -1.22
CA TYR A 28 -4.17 -12.87 -1.51
C TYR A 28 -3.46 -12.22 -0.34
N THR A 29 -2.54 -11.31 -0.65
CA THR A 29 -2.10 -10.35 0.35
C THR A 29 -3.24 -9.39 0.58
N ILE A 30 -3.60 -9.12 1.83
CA ILE A 30 -4.70 -8.21 2.16
C ILE A 30 -4.12 -7.00 2.85
N VAL A 31 -4.43 -5.80 2.38
CA VAL A 31 -4.19 -4.56 3.13
C VAL A 31 -5.51 -4.03 3.64
N LYS A 32 -5.51 -3.46 4.84
CA LYS A 32 -6.69 -2.76 5.38
C LYS A 32 -6.26 -1.58 6.25
N PRO A 33 -7.13 -0.57 6.40
CA PRO A 33 -6.93 0.46 7.41
C PRO A 33 -6.70 -0.15 8.80
N TYR A 34 -5.73 0.37 9.52
CA TYR A 34 -5.45 -0.04 10.89
C TYR A 34 -5.90 1.04 11.87
N LYS A 35 -6.85 0.68 12.73
CA LYS A 35 -7.25 1.51 13.86
C LYS A 35 -6.27 1.29 14.99
N LEU A 36 -5.60 2.36 15.41
CA LEU A 36 -4.69 2.33 16.56
C LEU A 36 -5.43 1.97 17.84
N SER A 37 -4.74 1.27 18.73
CA SER A 37 -5.15 1.11 20.12
C SER A 37 -5.06 2.43 20.89
N GLU A 38 -5.70 2.48 22.05
CA GLU A 38 -5.61 3.64 22.96
C GLU A 38 -4.15 3.93 23.33
N LYS A 39 -3.38 2.89 23.68
CA LYS A 39 -1.96 3.03 24.02
C LYS A 39 -1.14 3.61 22.88
N GLU A 40 -1.31 3.12 21.65
CA GLU A 40 -0.61 3.65 20.47
C GLU A 40 -1.01 5.10 20.20
N THR A 41 -2.30 5.42 20.33
CA THR A 41 -2.82 6.78 20.17
C THR A 41 -2.20 7.74 21.19
N THR A 42 -2.17 7.36 22.48
CA THR A 42 -1.55 8.15 23.55
C THR A 42 -0.06 8.35 23.29
N LEU A 43 0.67 7.31 22.88
CA LEU A 43 2.10 7.44 22.56
C LEU A 43 2.33 8.41 21.39
N LEU A 44 1.51 8.36 20.34
CA LEU A 44 1.61 9.29 19.23
C LEU A 44 1.25 10.73 19.62
N GLN A 45 0.37 10.95 20.60
CA GLN A 45 0.02 12.29 21.11
C GLN A 45 1.18 12.96 21.85
N LEU A 46 2.17 12.18 22.32
CA LEU A 46 3.39 12.71 22.94
C LEU A 46 4.39 13.23 21.89
N LEU A 47 4.22 12.85 20.63
CA LEU A 47 5.04 13.33 19.53
C LEU A 47 4.45 14.65 19.00
N PRO A 48 5.28 15.60 18.56
CA PRO A 48 4.81 16.83 17.91
C PRO A 48 4.33 16.57 16.47
N LEU A 49 3.51 15.52 16.29
CA LEU A 49 2.95 15.09 15.02
C LEU A 49 1.48 15.51 14.93
N GLN A 50 1.11 16.12 13.82
CA GLN A 50 -0.29 16.32 13.48
C GLN A 50 -0.86 14.96 13.04
N GLN A 51 -1.60 14.30 13.94
CA GLN A 51 -2.10 12.93 13.72
C GLN A 51 -3.02 12.79 12.49
N GLU A 52 -3.69 13.88 12.09
CA GLU A 52 -4.56 13.92 10.92
C GLU A 52 -3.82 13.65 9.60
N HIS A 53 -2.49 13.73 9.60
CA HIS A 53 -1.66 13.51 8.42
C HIS A 53 -0.93 12.17 8.44
N VAL A 54 -1.36 11.21 9.27
CA VAL A 54 -0.78 9.87 9.30
C VAL A 54 -1.84 8.82 9.05
N SER A 55 -1.58 7.92 8.11
CA SER A 55 -2.41 6.75 7.86
C SER A 55 -1.67 5.47 8.19
N PHE A 56 -2.39 4.58 8.90
CA PHE A 56 -1.90 3.30 9.35
C PHE A 56 -2.65 2.17 8.64
N TYR A 57 -1.92 1.13 8.28
CA TYR A 57 -2.44 -0.03 7.59
C TYR A 57 -1.88 -1.32 8.21
N GLU A 58 -2.65 -2.39 8.12
CA GLU A 58 -2.19 -3.75 8.37
C GLU A 58 -2.14 -4.50 7.04
N VAL A 59 -0.97 -5.01 6.69
CA VAL A 59 -0.74 -5.83 5.51
C VAL A 59 -0.58 -7.29 5.96
N THR A 60 -1.50 -8.16 5.56
CA THR A 60 -1.44 -9.59 5.83
C THR A 60 -0.82 -10.29 4.63
N ILE A 61 0.43 -10.73 4.77
CA ILE A 61 1.15 -11.47 3.74
C ILE A 61 0.98 -12.99 3.94
N PRO A 62 0.75 -13.77 2.87
CA PRO A 62 0.58 -15.21 3.00
C PRO A 62 1.90 -15.95 3.25
N HIS A 63 3.01 -15.40 2.74
CA HIS A 63 4.37 -15.94 2.82
C HIS A 63 5.33 -14.90 3.40
N LYS A 64 6.23 -15.32 4.30
CA LYS A 64 7.17 -14.41 5.00
C LYS A 64 8.27 -13.84 4.10
N GLN A 65 8.57 -14.53 3.00
CA GLN A 65 9.55 -14.09 1.98
C GLN A 65 9.00 -12.98 1.07
N ALA A 66 7.87 -12.35 1.39
CA ALA A 66 7.37 -11.24 0.59
C ALA A 66 8.16 -9.97 0.87
N GLU A 67 8.41 -9.18 -0.18
CA GLU A 67 8.94 -7.82 -0.05
C GLU A 67 7.80 -6.83 -0.28
N ILE A 68 7.65 -5.88 0.64
CA ILE A 68 6.66 -4.82 0.57
C ILE A 68 7.36 -3.56 0.07
N PHE A 69 6.88 -3.02 -1.05
CA PHE A 69 7.31 -1.74 -1.59
C PHE A 69 6.22 -0.70 -1.35
N THR A 70 6.58 0.42 -0.74
CA THR A 70 5.72 1.58 -0.59
C THR A 70 6.34 2.76 -1.33
N THR A 71 5.55 3.46 -2.13
CA THR A 71 5.98 4.63 -2.89
C THR A 71 5.04 5.80 -2.65
N ILE A 72 5.61 7.01 -2.55
CA ILE A 72 4.88 8.27 -2.61
C ILE A 72 5.24 8.94 -3.94
N GLU A 73 4.25 9.16 -4.79
CA GLU A 73 4.41 9.75 -6.12
C GLU A 73 3.74 11.12 -6.16
N TYR A 74 4.42 12.13 -6.71
CA TYR A 74 3.87 13.47 -6.88
C TYR A 74 3.38 13.68 -8.31
N TYR A 75 2.14 14.13 -8.42
CA TYR A 75 1.46 14.49 -9.65
C TYR A 75 1.10 15.97 -9.63
N GLN A 76 1.27 16.62 -10.78
CA GLN A 76 0.84 17.99 -11.01
C GLN A 76 -0.06 18.06 -12.23
N ASN A 77 -1.28 18.61 -12.06
CA ASN A 77 -2.27 18.72 -13.13
C ASN A 77 -2.51 17.42 -13.91
N GLY A 78 -2.54 16.28 -13.20
CA GLY A 78 -2.73 14.95 -13.77
C GLY A 78 -1.47 14.24 -14.26
N GLU A 79 -0.32 14.91 -14.35
CA GLU A 79 0.93 14.32 -14.83
C GLU A 79 1.86 13.95 -13.68
N LYS A 80 2.47 12.76 -13.76
CA LYS A 80 3.47 12.33 -12.77
C LYS A 80 4.75 13.14 -12.96
N ILE A 81 5.18 13.84 -11.92
CA ILE A 81 6.38 14.68 -11.95
C ILE A 81 7.60 13.95 -11.38
N LYS A 82 7.47 13.36 -10.19
CA LYS A 82 8.58 12.66 -9.51
C LYS A 82 8.09 11.64 -8.49
N ASP A 83 8.97 10.73 -8.12
CA ASP A 83 8.82 9.93 -6.91
C ASP A 83 9.36 10.73 -5.72
N ILE A 84 8.56 10.91 -4.68
CA ILE A 84 8.95 11.62 -3.46
C ILE A 84 9.76 10.70 -2.56
N ALA A 85 9.24 9.50 -2.31
CA ALA A 85 9.82 8.52 -1.42
C ALA A 85 9.54 7.10 -1.92
N LYS A 86 10.48 6.21 -1.65
CA LYS A 86 10.39 4.77 -1.90
C LYS A 86 11.02 4.03 -0.75
N LEU A 87 10.28 3.13 -0.12
CA LEU A 87 10.80 2.22 0.90
C LEU A 87 10.43 0.81 0.50
N SER A 88 11.38 -0.12 0.64
CA SER A 88 11.07 -1.55 0.67
C SER A 88 11.50 -2.17 1.98
N SER A 89 10.80 -3.24 2.37
CA SER A 89 11.14 -4.05 3.53
C SER A 89 10.76 -5.51 3.28
N SER A 90 11.58 -6.43 3.79
CA SER A 90 11.48 -7.87 3.64
C SER A 90 11.75 -8.56 4.98
N ASP A 91 11.82 -9.91 4.96
CA ASP A 91 12.28 -10.72 6.10
C ASP A 91 11.46 -10.54 7.38
N PHE A 92 10.16 -10.36 7.21
CA PHE A 92 9.24 -10.13 8.31
C PHE A 92 9.13 -11.35 9.24
N LYS A 93 9.21 -11.08 10.56
CA LYS A 93 9.01 -12.10 11.59
C LYS A 93 7.56 -12.59 11.63
N ASP A 94 6.62 -11.68 11.44
CA ASP A 94 5.18 -11.92 11.48
C ASP A 94 4.55 -11.86 10.08
N LYS A 95 3.32 -12.36 9.95
CA LYS A 95 2.53 -12.27 8.71
C LYS A 95 1.67 -11.00 8.64
N LYS A 96 1.47 -10.33 9.77
CA LYS A 96 0.69 -9.09 9.88
C LYS A 96 1.66 -7.93 10.06
N ILE A 97 1.85 -7.18 9.00
CA ILE A 97 2.83 -6.11 8.93
C ILE A 97 2.15 -4.78 9.16
N LYS A 98 2.70 -3.92 10.02
CA LYS A 98 2.23 -2.54 10.13
C LYS A 98 2.93 -1.67 9.10
N LEU A 99 2.12 -0.87 8.40
CA LEU A 99 2.56 0.16 7.48
C LEU A 99 2.02 1.49 7.98
N ALA A 100 2.89 2.50 8.06
CA ALA A 100 2.51 3.86 8.35
C ALA A 100 3.06 4.79 7.26
N VAL A 101 2.23 5.72 6.80
CA VAL A 101 2.66 6.78 5.87
C VAL A 101 2.07 8.08 6.35
N GLY A 102 2.87 9.15 6.31
CA GLY A 102 2.36 10.46 6.67
C GLY A 102 3.20 11.62 6.19
N GLN A 103 2.67 12.80 6.47
CA GLN A 103 3.29 14.08 6.19
C GLN A 103 3.35 14.92 7.47
N GLN A 104 4.48 15.57 7.69
CA GLN A 104 4.64 16.60 8.71
C GLN A 104 5.03 17.92 8.03
N ILE A 105 4.39 19.01 8.44
CA ILE A 105 4.69 20.36 7.95
C ILE A 105 5.53 21.06 9.03
N PHE A 106 6.71 21.51 8.65
CA PHE A 106 7.58 22.34 9.46
C PHE A 106 7.48 23.78 8.96
N GLN A 107 6.91 24.64 9.80
CA GLN A 107 6.84 26.09 9.57
C GLN A 107 8.20 26.71 9.95
N HIS A 108 8.82 27.41 9.02
CA HIS A 108 9.98 28.27 9.28
C HIS A 108 9.60 29.72 9.02
N THR A 109 10.45 30.67 9.42
CA THR A 109 10.14 32.11 9.38
C THR A 109 9.70 32.60 8.00
N ASN A 110 10.23 32.03 6.91
CA ASN A 110 9.98 32.49 5.54
C ASN A 110 9.57 31.37 4.56
N ASN A 111 9.51 30.12 5.01
CA ASN A 111 9.16 28.97 4.16
C ASN A 111 8.55 27.83 4.98
N GLU A 112 7.90 26.91 4.28
CA GLU A 112 7.44 25.65 4.85
C GLU A 112 8.28 24.52 4.28
N THR A 113 8.65 23.56 5.12
CA THR A 113 9.25 22.29 4.70
C THR A 113 8.25 21.17 4.94
N TRP A 114 7.99 20.36 3.93
CA TRP A 114 7.14 19.18 4.06
C TRP A 114 8.01 17.94 4.18
N GLN A 115 7.93 17.27 5.33
CA GLN A 115 8.60 16.02 5.55
C GLN A 115 7.62 14.87 5.39
N TRP A 116 7.96 13.96 4.48
CA TRP A 116 7.25 12.71 4.26
C TRP A 116 7.92 11.60 5.05
N PHE A 117 7.12 10.66 5.56
CA PHE A 117 7.66 9.46 6.18
C PHE A 117 6.91 8.21 5.74
N ILE A 118 7.66 7.11 5.67
CA ILE A 118 7.14 5.76 5.46
C ILE A 118 7.75 4.86 6.53
N GLY A 119 6.94 4.05 7.19
CA GLY A 119 7.37 2.99 8.10
C GLY A 119 6.75 1.66 7.72
N ILE A 120 7.56 0.59 7.63
CA ILE A 120 7.14 -0.79 7.37
C ILE A 120 7.87 -1.65 8.41
N ASP A 121 7.16 -2.29 9.35
CA ASP A 121 7.71 -3.06 10.49
C ASP A 121 9.25 -3.19 10.55
N GLY A 122 9.87 -2.37 11.40
CA GLY A 122 11.32 -2.39 11.64
C GLY A 122 12.16 -1.61 10.62
N SER A 123 11.57 -1.09 9.55
CA SER A 123 12.19 -0.20 8.57
C SER A 123 11.42 1.11 8.47
N SER A 124 12.13 2.23 8.31
CA SER A 124 11.52 3.52 8.08
C SER A 124 12.42 4.42 7.23
N MET A 125 11.80 5.42 6.60
CA MET A 125 12.51 6.53 5.99
C MET A 125 11.76 7.83 6.19
N THR A 126 12.51 8.92 6.09
CA THR A 126 11.97 10.26 5.92
C THR A 126 12.63 10.93 4.72
N THR A 127 11.90 11.86 4.09
CA THR A 127 12.43 12.73 3.05
C THR A 127 11.74 14.08 3.17
N SER A 128 12.42 15.15 2.79
CA SER A 128 11.88 16.50 2.86
C SER A 128 11.84 17.13 1.48
N GLU A 129 10.84 17.98 1.26
CA GLU A 129 10.78 18.89 0.12
C GLU A 129 10.30 20.26 0.58
N ASP A 130 10.61 21.27 -0.22
CA ASP A 130 10.04 22.59 -0.03
C ASP A 130 8.51 22.52 -0.15
N GLY A 131 7.82 23.20 0.75
CA GLY A 131 6.38 23.35 0.69
C GLY A 131 5.95 24.07 -0.59
N LEU A 132 4.76 23.73 -1.07
CA LEU A 132 4.21 24.39 -2.25
C LEU A 132 3.73 25.81 -1.89
N PRO A 133 4.04 26.83 -2.72
CA PRO A 133 3.56 28.17 -2.49
C PRO A 133 2.04 28.25 -2.68
N ASN A 134 1.38 29.11 -1.90
CA ASN A 134 -0.02 29.51 -2.09
C ASN A 134 -1.04 28.35 -2.06
N ILE A 135 -0.83 27.33 -1.23
CA ILE A 135 -1.86 26.32 -0.99
C ILE A 135 -2.98 26.93 -0.15
N ASN A 136 -4.17 27.03 -0.73
CA ASN A 136 -5.36 27.59 -0.07
C ASN A 136 -6.27 26.50 0.49
N SER A 137 -6.11 25.26 0.03
CA SER A 137 -6.93 24.14 0.50
C SER A 137 -6.18 22.82 0.40
N SER A 138 -6.48 21.89 1.31
CA SER A 138 -6.00 20.52 1.27
C SER A 138 -7.08 19.52 1.69
N ALA A 139 -7.03 18.32 1.11
CA ALA A 139 -7.83 17.17 1.53
C ALA A 139 -6.97 15.92 1.57
N PHE A 140 -7.48 14.90 2.25
CA PHE A 140 -6.82 13.62 2.40
C PHE A 140 -7.80 12.48 2.20
N GLU A 141 -7.50 11.62 1.22
CA GLU A 141 -8.29 10.44 0.89
C GLU A 141 -7.50 9.17 1.20
N LYS A 142 -8.18 8.13 1.66
CA LYS A 142 -7.59 6.82 1.95
C LYS A 142 -8.57 5.71 1.65
N ILE A 143 -8.04 4.51 1.41
CA ILE A 143 -8.89 3.32 1.29
C ILE A 143 -9.72 3.16 2.56
N SER A 144 -11.00 2.83 2.39
CA SER A 144 -11.93 2.64 3.50
C SER A 144 -12.11 1.16 3.82
N ASN A 145 -11.99 0.31 2.80
CA ASN A 145 -12.22 -1.12 2.90
C ASN A 145 -10.92 -1.93 2.73
N PRO A 146 -10.87 -3.16 3.25
CA PRO A 146 -9.78 -4.08 2.93
C PRO A 146 -9.65 -4.31 1.41
N GLN A 147 -8.42 -4.27 0.90
CA GLN A 147 -8.11 -4.48 -0.51
C GLN A 147 -7.26 -5.74 -0.69
N ASN A 148 -7.60 -6.55 -1.69
CA ASN A 148 -6.81 -7.71 -2.09
C ASN A 148 -5.71 -7.26 -3.05
N ILE A 149 -4.46 -7.54 -2.69
CA ILE A 149 -3.29 -7.24 -3.50
C ILE A 149 -2.83 -8.52 -4.19
N LYS A 150 -2.80 -8.47 -5.53
CA LYS A 150 -2.11 -9.47 -6.34
C LYS A 150 -0.61 -9.15 -6.35
N TYR A 151 0.23 -10.19 -6.33
CA TYR A 151 1.68 -9.99 -6.46
C TYR A 151 2.03 -9.18 -7.71
N ASN A 152 3.02 -8.30 -7.58
CA ASN A 152 3.51 -7.41 -8.63
C ASN A 152 2.44 -6.47 -9.20
N LYS A 153 1.38 -6.21 -8.43
CA LYS A 153 0.37 -5.19 -8.74
C LYS A 153 0.43 -4.10 -7.68
N LYS A 154 0.65 -2.88 -8.17
CA LYS A 154 0.56 -1.67 -7.37
C LYS A 154 -0.92 -1.36 -7.10
N ILE A 155 -1.24 -1.03 -5.86
CA ILE A 155 -2.54 -0.45 -5.48
C ILE A 155 -2.31 0.86 -4.72
N VAL A 156 -3.27 1.77 -4.82
CA VAL A 156 -3.22 3.08 -4.13
C VAL A 156 -3.87 2.93 -2.75
N LEU A 157 -3.22 3.47 -1.73
CA LEU A 157 -3.68 3.41 -0.33
C LEU A 157 -4.21 4.74 0.20
N ALA A 158 -3.63 5.84 -0.30
CA ALA A 158 -3.95 7.19 0.13
C ALA A 158 -3.58 8.23 -0.92
N ALA A 159 -4.19 9.41 -0.81
CA ALA A 159 -3.86 10.59 -1.57
C ALA A 159 -3.88 11.83 -0.67
N TRP A 160 -2.79 12.60 -0.65
CA TRP A 160 -2.86 14.00 -0.21
C TRP A 160 -3.14 14.89 -1.42
N ILE A 161 -4.16 15.71 -1.30
CA ILE A 161 -4.64 16.59 -2.36
C ILE A 161 -4.42 18.01 -1.88
N LYS A 162 -3.76 18.83 -2.69
CA LYS A 162 -3.46 20.23 -2.38
C LYS A 162 -3.74 21.09 -3.60
N THR A 163 -4.25 22.28 -3.36
CA THR A 163 -4.64 23.20 -4.44
C THR A 163 -4.50 24.65 -3.99
N ASN A 164 -4.20 25.53 -4.93
CA ASN A 164 -4.31 26.97 -4.75
C ASN A 164 -5.75 27.47 -4.99
N LYS A 165 -6.63 26.61 -5.50
CA LYS A 165 -8.03 26.95 -5.79
C LYS A 165 -8.90 26.82 -4.54
N ASN A 166 -10.05 27.49 -4.56
CA ASN A 166 -11.03 27.42 -3.46
C ASN A 166 -11.85 26.11 -3.44
N HIS A 167 -11.63 25.21 -4.40
CA HIS A 167 -12.37 23.96 -4.53
C HIS A 167 -11.40 22.78 -4.67
N ILE A 168 -11.70 21.69 -3.95
CA ILE A 168 -11.01 20.41 -4.02
C ILE A 168 -11.98 19.34 -4.48
N SER A 169 -11.51 18.50 -5.41
CA SER A 169 -12.19 17.27 -5.80
C SER A 169 -11.62 16.10 -5.01
N ALA A 170 -12.19 15.83 -3.84
CA ALA A 170 -11.83 14.71 -2.96
C ALA A 170 -12.62 13.45 -3.36
N LEU A 171 -12.31 12.92 -4.55
CA LEU A 171 -12.95 11.70 -5.06
C LEU A 171 -12.29 10.45 -4.48
N SER A 172 -13.02 9.33 -4.54
CA SER A 172 -12.49 8.01 -4.20
C SER A 172 -11.18 7.71 -4.94
N ILE A 173 -10.23 7.10 -4.22
CA ILE A 173 -8.98 6.59 -4.78
C ILE A 173 -9.04 5.09 -5.12
N GLU A 174 -10.12 4.39 -4.75
CA GLU A 174 -10.23 2.93 -4.85
C GLU A 174 -10.45 2.48 -6.30
N ASP A 175 -11.32 3.17 -7.03
CA ASP A 175 -11.60 2.93 -8.45
C ASP A 175 -10.71 3.81 -9.35
N GLU A 176 -10.40 3.32 -10.56
CA GLU A 176 -9.44 3.97 -11.47
C GLU A 176 -10.00 5.28 -12.03
N GLU A 177 -11.29 5.30 -12.32
CA GLU A 177 -12.05 6.34 -12.98
C GLU A 177 -12.11 7.58 -12.08
N SER A 178 -12.49 7.39 -10.81
CA SER A 178 -12.46 8.44 -9.80
C SER A 178 -11.03 8.89 -9.51
N ARG A 179 -10.06 7.97 -9.44
CA ARG A 179 -8.65 8.33 -9.25
C ARG A 179 -8.09 9.16 -10.40
N GLN A 180 -8.40 8.83 -11.65
CA GLN A 180 -7.99 9.61 -12.83
C GLN A 180 -8.67 10.99 -12.87
N ARG A 181 -9.90 11.10 -12.34
CA ARG A 181 -10.55 12.40 -12.17
C ARG A 181 -9.91 13.20 -11.04
N LEU A 182 -9.64 12.59 -9.89
CA LEU A 182 -8.93 13.21 -8.77
C LEU A 182 -7.58 13.77 -9.22
N LEU A 183 -6.83 13.04 -10.05
CA LEU A 183 -5.56 13.50 -10.59
C LEU A 183 -5.70 14.69 -11.54
N ARG A 184 -6.73 14.72 -12.40
CA ARG A 184 -6.95 15.78 -13.39
C ARG A 184 -7.60 17.04 -12.83
N GLU A 185 -8.50 16.88 -11.87
CA GLU A 185 -9.30 17.98 -11.29
C GLU A 185 -8.54 18.75 -10.21
N ASN A 186 -7.47 18.20 -9.65
CA ASN A 186 -6.65 18.84 -8.63
C ASN A 186 -5.24 19.19 -9.14
N GLU A 187 -4.69 20.29 -8.64
CA GLU A 187 -3.39 20.80 -9.11
C GLU A 187 -2.22 19.98 -8.59
N HIS A 188 -2.24 19.59 -7.31
CA HIS A 188 -1.18 18.85 -6.67
C HIS A 188 -1.74 17.62 -5.96
N VAL A 189 -1.26 16.44 -6.34
CA VAL A 189 -1.68 15.17 -5.74
C VAL A 189 -0.47 14.32 -5.40
N TYR A 190 -0.45 13.81 -4.18
CA TYR A 190 0.56 12.85 -3.70
C TYR A 190 -0.10 11.51 -3.49
N LEU A 191 0.16 10.55 -4.38
CA LEU A 191 -0.39 9.20 -4.28
C LEU A 191 0.55 8.29 -3.51
N VAL A 192 0.02 7.66 -2.47
CA VAL A 192 0.67 6.56 -1.76
C VAL A 192 0.24 5.26 -2.38
N SER A 193 1.21 4.45 -2.78
CA SER A 193 0.94 3.13 -3.32
C SER A 193 1.75 2.06 -2.63
N ILE A 194 1.21 0.84 -2.59
CA ILE A 194 1.88 -0.37 -2.14
C ILE A 194 1.94 -1.38 -3.28
N GLU A 195 3.06 -2.09 -3.36
CA GLU A 195 3.25 -3.25 -4.23
C GLU A 195 3.88 -4.38 -3.41
N ILE A 196 3.41 -5.60 -3.61
CA ILE A 196 3.92 -6.78 -2.91
C ILE A 196 4.61 -7.66 -3.94
N LYS A 197 5.88 -7.94 -3.74
CA LYS A 197 6.63 -8.88 -4.58
C LYS A 197 6.89 -10.17 -3.81
N ARG A 198 6.97 -11.28 -4.54
CA ARG A 198 7.56 -12.50 -3.96
C ARG A 198 9.06 -12.24 -3.90
N GLY A 199 9.67 -12.39 -2.73
CA GLY A 199 11.11 -12.53 -2.66
C GLY A 199 11.51 -13.75 -3.48
N ASP A 200 12.60 -13.63 -4.23
CA ASP A 200 13.09 -14.75 -5.02
C ASP A 200 13.38 -15.93 -4.08
N ALA A 201 12.79 -17.08 -4.37
CA ALA A 201 13.03 -18.33 -3.66
C ALA A 201 14.40 -18.95 -4.03
N SER A 202 15.39 -18.12 -4.37
CA SER A 202 16.74 -18.55 -4.73
C SER A 202 17.67 -18.41 -3.54
N GLN A 203 17.56 -19.36 -2.60
CA GLN A 203 18.67 -19.86 -1.80
C GLN A 203 18.55 -21.38 -1.67
#